data_AF-A0A9E2BBS5-F1
#
_entry.id   AF-A0A9E2BBS5-F1
#
_cell.length_a   1.000
_cell.length_b   1.000
_cell.length_c   1.000
_cell.angle_alpha   90.00
_cell.angle_beta   90.00
_cell.angle_gamma   90.00
#
_symmetry.space_group_name_H-M   'P 1'
#
loop_
_entity.id
_entity.type
_entity.pdbx_description
1 polymer ?
#
loop_
_entity_poly.entity_id
_entity_poly.type
_entity_poly.pdbx_seq_one_letter_code
_entity_poly.pdbx_strand_id
1 'polypeptide(L)'
;NPAGRFTSKMVVSMRPMIPSDAIRAIQICTRFPAVHGAPVHFGDPGRIGVRDINQPEFGDAVTIHTDEVPVFWACGVTPQVAVEQARPPFCITHSPGCMLVSDLPNSQLAVM
;
A
#
# COMPACT_ATOMS: atom_id res chain seq x y z
N ASN A 1 -5.36 -12.26 -6.82
CA ASN A 1 -5.97 -13.10 -7.87
C ASN A 1 -5.38 -12.74 -9.22
N PRO A 2 -4.99 -13.72 -10.05
CA PRO A 2 -4.48 -13.47 -11.39
C PRO A 2 -5.61 -13.06 -12.36
N ALA A 3 -5.26 -12.32 -13.41
CA ALA A 3 -6.15 -11.94 -14.51
C ALA A 3 -5.40 -12.06 -15.85
N GLY A 4 -5.69 -13.09 -16.64
CA GLY A 4 -4.92 -13.41 -17.84
C GLY A 4 -3.43 -13.60 -17.51
N ARG A 5 -2.55 -12.89 -18.23
CA ARG A 5 -1.10 -12.92 -17.96
C ARG A 5 -0.65 -12.06 -16.76
N PHE A 6 -1.54 -11.28 -16.16
CA PHE A 6 -1.22 -10.41 -15.04
C PHE A 6 -1.36 -11.20 -13.73
N THR A 7 -0.24 -11.35 -13.03
CA THR A 7 -0.17 -11.96 -11.70
C THR A 7 0.97 -11.29 -10.95
N SER A 8 0.84 -11.15 -9.63
CA SER A 8 1.90 -10.71 -8.73
C SER A 8 1.48 -10.94 -7.28
N LYS A 9 2.44 -10.86 -6.36
CA LYS A 9 2.14 -10.65 -4.95
C LYS A 9 1.72 -9.20 -4.74
N MET A 10 0.84 -8.97 -3.76
CA MET A 10 0.48 -7.61 -3.35
C MET A 10 1.71 -6.92 -2.76
N VAL A 11 2.03 -5.73 -3.26
CA VAL A 11 3.02 -4.85 -2.64
C VAL A 11 2.30 -4.02 -1.59
N VAL A 12 2.92 -3.86 -0.42
CA VAL A 12 2.37 -3.08 0.68
C VAL A 12 3.22 -1.85 0.98
N SER A 13 2.57 -0.77 1.39
CA SER A 13 3.23 0.37 2.03
C SER A 13 3.06 0.25 3.53
N MET A 14 4.12 0.55 4.29
CA MET A 14 4.14 0.43 5.75
C MET A 14 4.28 1.80 6.40
N ARG A 15 3.50 2.07 7.45
CA ARG A 15 3.68 3.24 8.32
C ARG A 15 3.68 2.77 9.77
N PRO A 16 4.69 3.10 10.58
CA PRO A 16 4.64 2.88 12.01
C PRO A 16 3.65 3.88 12.63
N MET A 17 2.85 3.41 13.57
CA MET A 17 1.86 4.22 14.28
C MET A 17 1.75 3.73 15.71
N ILE A 18 1.50 4.62 16.67
CA ILE A 18 1.06 4.17 18.00
C ILE A 18 -0.31 3.48 17.88
N PRO A 19 -0.66 2.50 18.75
CA PRO A 19 -1.90 1.74 18.62
C PRO A 19 -3.19 2.58 18.52
N SER A 20 -3.28 3.70 19.26
CA SER A 20 -4.42 4.60 19.18
C SER A 20 -4.58 5.25 17.80
N ASP A 21 -3.46 5.63 17.19
CA ASP A 21 -3.45 6.25 15.86
C ASP A 21 -3.70 5.21 14.78
N ALA A 22 -3.20 3.99 14.95
CA ALA A 22 -3.51 2.88 14.05
C ALA A 22 -5.02 2.58 14.04
N ILE A 23 -5.67 2.52 15.21
CA ILE A 23 -7.13 2.34 15.30
C ILE A 23 -7.85 3.48 14.58
N ARG A 24 -7.43 4.73 14.81
CA ARG A 24 -8.01 5.90 14.15
C ARG A 24 -7.81 5.88 12.65
N ALA A 25 -6.62 5.49 12.18
CA ALA A 25 -6.30 5.36 10.76
C ALA A 25 -7.16 4.30 10.09
N ILE A 26 -7.38 3.14 10.74
CA ILE A 26 -8.30 2.11 10.25
C ILE A 26 -9.71 2.70 10.07
N GLN A 27 -10.24 3.38 11.08
CA GLN A 27 -11.59 3.99 11.02
C GLN A 27 -11.71 5.03 9.89
N ILE A 28 -10.71 5.90 9.75
CA ILE A 28 -10.70 6.93 8.70
C ILE A 28 -10.61 6.27 7.32
N CYS A 29 -9.62 5.41 7.10
CA CYS A 29 -9.31 4.89 5.78
C CYS A 29 -10.35 3.86 5.28
N THR A 30 -11.06 3.18 6.17
CA THR A 30 -12.17 2.27 5.81
C THR A 30 -13.28 2.99 5.02
N ARG A 31 -13.44 4.30 5.22
CA ARG A 31 -14.41 5.12 4.48
C ARG A 31 -14.05 5.31 3.00
N PHE A 32 -12.83 5.00 2.59
CA PHE A 32 -12.31 5.33 1.25
C PHE A 32 -11.78 4.10 0.50
N PRO A 33 -12.62 3.08 0.22
CA PRO A 33 -12.19 1.81 -0.38
C PRO A 33 -11.65 1.96 -1.81
N ALA A 34 -12.03 3.02 -2.53
CA ALA A 34 -11.59 3.26 -3.91
C ALA A 34 -10.20 3.94 -4.02
N VAL A 35 -9.58 4.31 -2.89
CA VAL A 35 -8.23 4.91 -2.85
C VAL A 35 -7.30 4.02 -2.01
N HIS A 36 -6.92 4.45 -0.81
CA HIS A 36 -6.06 3.65 0.09
C HIS A 36 -6.80 2.50 0.77
N GLY A 37 -8.07 2.72 1.14
CA GLY A 37 -8.86 1.75 1.90
C GLY A 37 -8.31 1.43 3.29
N ALA A 38 -8.95 0.49 3.98
CA ALA A 38 -8.46 -0.02 5.26
C ALA A 38 -7.07 -0.69 5.09
N PRO A 39 -6.22 -0.72 6.14
CA PRO A 39 -5.02 -1.54 6.13
C PRO A 39 -5.33 -3.00 5.81
N VAL A 40 -4.42 -3.63 5.07
CA VAL A 40 -4.48 -5.07 4.76
C VAL A 40 -3.88 -5.93 5.88
N HIS A 41 -2.99 -5.34 6.70
CA HIS A 41 -2.36 -6.02 7.83
C HIS A 41 -1.88 -5.02 8.89
N PHE A 42 -1.72 -5.52 10.11
CA PHE A 42 -1.26 -4.76 11.28
C PHE A 42 -0.48 -5.69 12.21
N GLY A 43 0.65 -5.22 12.76
CA GLY A 43 1.48 -5.99 13.68
C GLY A 43 2.50 -6.87 12.95
N ASP A 44 2.65 -8.13 13.35
CA ASP A 44 3.74 -9.03 12.93
C ASP A 44 3.94 -9.08 11.40
N PRO A 45 5.01 -8.47 10.84
CA PRO A 45 5.26 -8.41 9.40
C PRO A 45 5.48 -9.79 8.77
N GLY A 46 5.97 -10.77 9.56
CA GLY A 46 6.22 -12.13 9.09
C GLY A 46 4.94 -12.84 8.62
N ARG A 47 3.78 -12.46 9.16
CA ARG A 47 2.47 -13.01 8.77
C ARG A 47 2.08 -12.71 7.33
N ILE A 48 2.62 -11.64 6.76
CA ILE A 48 2.42 -11.26 5.35
C ILE A 48 3.66 -11.52 4.48
N GLY A 49 4.65 -12.24 5.02
CA GLY A 49 5.84 -12.64 4.29
C GLY A 49 6.94 -11.59 4.21
N VAL A 50 6.85 -10.49 4.97
CA VAL A 50 7.94 -9.52 5.13
C VAL A 50 8.99 -10.13 6.06
N ARG A 51 10.18 -10.44 5.52
CA ARG A 51 11.26 -11.12 6.26
C ARG A 51 12.06 -10.17 7.16
N ASP A 52 12.38 -8.99 6.65
CA ASP A 52 13.06 -7.93 7.38
C ASP A 52 12.39 -6.60 7.04
N ILE A 53 11.74 -6.00 8.03
CA ILE A 53 11.03 -4.73 7.87
C ILE A 53 11.99 -3.55 7.66
N ASN A 54 13.27 -3.69 8.00
CA ASN A 54 14.29 -2.66 7.84
C ASN A 54 14.99 -2.73 6.48
N GLN A 55 14.64 -3.70 5.63
CA GLN A 55 15.16 -3.85 4.27
C GLN A 55 13.97 -3.88 3.29
N PRO A 56 13.32 -2.74 3.03
CA PRO A 56 12.17 -2.71 2.14
C PRO A 56 12.58 -3.03 0.70
N GLU A 57 11.72 -3.77 -0.01
CA GLU A 57 11.90 -4.05 -1.45
C GLU A 57 11.78 -2.78 -2.30
N PHE A 58 11.05 -1.77 -1.81
CA PHE A 58 10.81 -0.49 -2.47
C PHE A 58 10.88 0.66 -1.47
N GLY A 59 11.54 1.75 -1.85
CA GLY A 59 11.69 2.94 -1.01
C GLY A 59 12.72 2.75 0.11
N ASP A 60 12.66 3.63 1.10
CA ASP A 60 13.64 3.69 2.19
C ASP A 60 13.08 3.08 3.49
N ALA A 61 13.96 2.49 4.29
CA ALA A 61 13.60 2.04 5.63
C ALA A 61 13.27 3.24 6.53
N VAL A 62 12.33 3.05 7.45
CA VAL A 62 11.92 4.08 8.42
C VAL A 62 12.19 3.62 9.84
N THR A 63 12.33 4.58 10.75
CA THR A 63 12.45 4.28 12.18
C THR A 63 11.09 3.82 12.72
N ILE A 64 11.09 2.76 13.53
CA ILE A 64 9.92 2.26 14.25
C ILE A 64 10.24 2.37 15.74
N HIS A 65 9.50 3.21 16.46
CA HIS A 65 9.67 3.41 17.89
C HIS A 65 9.05 2.26 18.71
N THR A 66 9.47 2.13 19.96
CA THR A 66 9.10 0.98 20.82
C THR A 66 7.60 0.87 21.08
N ASP A 67 6.88 1.98 21.08
CA ASP A 67 5.44 2.08 21.27
C ASP A 67 4.65 2.08 19.95
N GLU A 68 5.34 1.94 18.81
CA GLU A 68 4.72 1.89 17.49
C GLU A 68 4.55 0.46 16.99
N VAL A 69 3.54 0.32 16.15
CA VAL A 69 3.15 -0.92 15.48
C VAL A 69 3.13 -0.67 13.97
N PRO A 70 3.72 -1.57 13.17
CA PRO A 70 3.73 -1.41 11.72
C PRO A 70 2.34 -1.70 11.16
N VAL A 71 1.85 -0.79 10.34
CA VAL A 71 0.53 -0.87 9.69
C VAL A 71 0.72 -0.86 8.18
N PHE A 72 0.08 -1.81 7.50
CA PHE A 72 0.33 -2.10 6.08
C PHE A 72 -0.91 -1.84 5.22
N TRP A 73 -0.76 -1.07 4.14
CA TRP A 73 -1.78 -0.82 3.12
C TRP A 73 -1.37 -1.39 1.78
N ALA A 74 -2.34 -1.80 0.96
CA ALA A 74 -2.08 -2.10 -0.44
C ALA A 74 -1.43 -0.91 -1.14
N CYS A 75 -0.37 -1.16 -1.92
CA CYS A 75 0.38 -0.11 -2.60
C CYS A 75 0.09 -0.10 -4.11
N GLY A 76 0.02 1.12 -4.67
CA GLY A 76 -0.09 1.35 -6.11
C GLY A 76 1.12 0.88 -6.94
N VAL A 77 2.16 0.34 -6.30
CA VAL A 77 3.29 -0.35 -6.96
C VAL A 77 2.92 -1.80 -7.34
N THR A 78 1.90 -2.40 -6.72
CA THR A 78 1.40 -3.75 -7.09
C THR A 78 1.16 -3.92 -8.60
N PRO A 79 0.47 -3.01 -9.31
CA PRO A 79 0.31 -3.10 -10.76
C PRO A 79 1.63 -2.97 -11.53
N GLN A 80 2.64 -2.25 -11.01
CA GLN A 80 3.95 -2.17 -11.67
C GLN A 80 4.62 -3.55 -11.69
N VAL A 81 4.63 -4.25 -10.54
CA VAL A 81 5.15 -5.63 -10.45
C VAL A 81 4.37 -6.59 -11.33
N ALA A 82 3.03 -6.46 -11.38
CA ALA A 82 2.20 -7.28 -12.25
C ALA A 82 2.49 -7.04 -13.75
N VAL A 83 2.76 -5.79 -14.14
CA VAL A 83 3.14 -5.41 -15.51
C VAL A 83 4.52 -5.97 -15.86
N GLU A 84 5.50 -5.86 -14.96
CA GLU A 84 6.84 -6.42 -15.16
C GLU A 84 6.80 -7.93 -15.37
N GLN A 85 5.98 -8.65 -14.59
CA GLN A 85 5.79 -10.10 -14.76
C GLN A 85 5.05 -10.44 -16.07
N ALA A 86 4.04 -9.64 -16.43
CA ALA A 86 3.23 -9.85 -17.64
C ALA A 86 3.99 -9.53 -18.95
N ARG A 87 5.04 -8.70 -18.89
CA ARG A 87 5.87 -8.27 -20.02
C ARG A 87 5.05 -7.88 -21.27
N PRO A 88 4.16 -6.87 -21.18
CA PRO A 88 3.50 -6.36 -22.37
C PRO A 88 4.51 -5.81 -23.38
N PRO A 89 4.20 -5.85 -24.69
CA PRO A 89 5.09 -5.26 -25.70
C PRO A 89 5.25 -3.75 -25.52
N PHE A 90 4.30 -3.10 -24.84
CA PHE A 90 4.32 -1.67 -24.54
C PHE A 90 3.51 -1.37 -23.27
N CYS A 91 3.99 -0.46 -22.44
CA CYS A 91 3.29 0.06 -21.26
C CYS A 91 3.79 1.47 -20.93
N ILE A 92 2.89 2.36 -20.53
CA ILE A 92 3.22 3.69 -20.00
C ILE A 92 2.71 3.75 -18.56
N THR A 93 3.55 4.24 -17.64
CA THR A 93 3.22 4.46 -16.23
C THR A 93 3.67 5.85 -15.79
N HIS A 94 3.25 6.27 -14.60
CA HIS A 94 3.85 7.43 -13.95
C HIS A 94 5.20 7.05 -13.31
N SER A 95 6.09 8.02 -13.15
CA SER A 95 7.28 7.88 -12.30
C SER A 95 6.91 7.98 -10.82
N PRO A 96 7.60 7.27 -9.91
CA PRO A 96 7.44 7.48 -8.47
C PRO A 96 7.60 8.97 -8.11
N GLY A 97 6.72 9.49 -7.25
CA GLY A 97 6.67 10.92 -6.92
C GLY A 97 5.96 11.83 -7.95
N CYS A 98 5.60 11.33 -9.14
CA CYS A 98 4.91 12.11 -10.19
C CYS A 98 3.47 11.61 -10.48
N MET A 99 2.55 11.71 -9.52
CA MET A 99 1.17 11.22 -9.67
C MET A 99 0.32 12.15 -10.55
N LEU A 100 -0.76 11.62 -11.12
CA LEU A 100 -1.84 12.43 -11.69
C LEU A 100 -2.63 13.09 -10.55
N VAL A 101 -2.67 14.42 -10.54
CA VAL A 101 -3.55 15.20 -9.67
C VAL A 101 -4.84 15.47 -10.43
N SER A 102 -5.98 15.07 -9.86
CA SER A 102 -7.31 15.28 -10.42
C SER A 102 -8.10 16.34 -9.66
N ASP A 103 -9.15 16.88 -10.28
CA ASP A 103 -10.10 17.80 -9.63
C ASP A 103 -11.10 17.09 -8.69
N LEU A 104 -11.03 15.76 -8.57
CA LEU A 104 -11.92 14.97 -7.72
C LEU A 104 -11.49 15.08 -6.24
N PRO A 105 -12.28 15.72 -5.36
CA PRO A 105 -11.94 15.78 -3.95
C PRO A 105 -12.20 14.42 -3.27
N ASN A 106 -11.31 14.03 -2.35
CA ASN A 106 -11.45 12.78 -1.60
C ASN A 106 -12.80 12.66 -0.88
N SER A 107 -13.41 13.76 -0.44
CA SER A 107 -14.73 13.75 0.21
C SER A 107 -15.84 13.16 -0.66
N GLN A 108 -15.72 13.23 -1.99
CA GLN A 108 -16.67 12.59 -2.92
C GLN A 108 -16.43 11.08 -3.09
N LEU A 109 -15.30 10.56 -2.60
CA LEU A 109 -14.93 9.15 -2.67
C LEU A 109 -15.24 8.38 -1.37
N ALA A 110 -15.73 9.08 -0.34
CA ALA A 110 -16.13 8.47 0.91
C ALA A 110 -17.43 7.67 0.74
N VAL A 111 -17.49 6.45 1.27
CA VAL A 111 -18.68 5.57 1.22
C VAL A 111 -19.50 5.56 2.52
N MET A 112 -19.09 6.35 3.53
CA MET A 112 -19.77 6.54 4.82
C MET A 112 -19.73 8.00 5.26
#